data_AF-A0A3B0BWH3-F1
#
_entry.id   AF-A0A3B0BWH3-F1
#
_cell.length_a   1.000
_cell.length_b   1.000
_cell.length_c   1.000
_cell.angle_alpha   90.00
_cell.angle_beta   90.00
_cell.angle_gamma   90.00
#
_symmetry.space_group_name_H-M   'P 1'
#
loop_
_entity.id
_entity.type
_entity.pdbx_description
1 polymer ?
#
loop_
_entity_poly.entity_id
_entity_poly.type
_entity_poly.pdbx_seq_one_letter_code
_entity_poly.pdbx_strand_id
1 'polypeptide(L)'
;MSTPHPEALPLYLADTPGYPLARTVEMPGAVGYPTGSLSIRFGALQVRADGAPEAVAGEDGTYRIPALVLTGRYALDARPDEIRDLDTAGSLRPLSEEARQPTLPAASRAAVPHDPPDPDTLNKWRDRADAHRDKLMQSENGQQLLIKYGQHNESYYDAFNDPDDTYGLVQLWRTDGVTRRMSEQTYTTTDPGASLAAQPAVNDWTDPETRVTYNGHAFKQQNSVATALSFMAEDTPDADKKQQYTDAAKGTIDFAKVVNGTDNTDKSTTPMSQSDVYTAINSHSGELPNTSDEELARHLALANGTHDLAEEDEPEDWIPLSPEQRAHIREFGKTAYRLKAQRRPAATDTLHWGACSARLEDVRVTVDPVRGDAAVVLPSVALSIEDEGWQGPVGEVARERLRTMRFVQELLRDAIAETVRHAVLTGITGYAPPQDGRS
;
A
#
# COMPACT_ATOMS: atom_id res chain seq x y z
N MET A 1 -22.71 -21.63 -41.96
CA MET A 1 -23.57 -20.68 -41.21
C MET A 1 -23.24 -20.90 -39.74
N SER A 2 -22.38 -20.06 -39.16
CA SER A 2 -22.05 -20.16 -37.74
C SER A 2 -23.29 -19.79 -36.94
N THR A 3 -23.75 -20.71 -36.10
CA THR A 3 -24.73 -20.43 -35.06
C THR A 3 -24.21 -19.27 -34.20
N PRO A 4 -25.03 -18.23 -33.91
CA PRO A 4 -24.62 -17.18 -33.00
C PRO A 4 -24.35 -17.81 -31.65
N HIS A 5 -23.09 -17.74 -31.21
CA HIS A 5 -22.75 -18.08 -29.84
C HIS A 5 -23.53 -17.14 -28.90
N PRO A 6 -24.07 -17.64 -27.78
CA PRO A 6 -24.77 -16.78 -26.83
C PRO A 6 -23.83 -15.65 -26.39
N GLU A 7 -24.30 -14.41 -26.49
CA GLU A 7 -23.52 -13.25 -26.08
C GLU A 7 -23.14 -13.38 -24.60
N ALA A 8 -21.86 -13.16 -24.29
CA ALA A 8 -21.38 -13.20 -22.92
C ALA A 8 -22.11 -12.15 -22.07
N LEU A 9 -22.54 -12.53 -20.88
CA LEU A 9 -23.19 -11.61 -19.96
C LEU A 9 -22.19 -10.51 -19.54
N PRO A 10 -22.61 -9.23 -19.47
CA PRO A 10 -21.75 -8.19 -18.95
C PRO A 10 -21.52 -8.38 -17.45
N LEU A 11 -20.27 -8.25 -17.02
CA LEU A 11 -19.87 -8.22 -15.63
C LEU A 11 -19.77 -6.77 -15.17
N TYR A 12 -20.39 -6.45 -14.04
CA TYR A 12 -20.43 -5.09 -13.52
C TYR A 12 -19.34 -4.89 -12.47
N LEU A 13 -18.57 -3.82 -12.61
CA LEU A 13 -17.59 -3.39 -11.63
C LEU A 13 -18.22 -2.32 -10.74
N ALA A 14 -17.78 -2.25 -9.48
CA ALA A 14 -18.18 -1.18 -8.58
C ALA A 14 -17.70 0.18 -9.11
N ASP A 15 -18.49 1.22 -8.87
CA ASP A 15 -18.08 2.60 -9.11
C ASP A 15 -16.83 2.93 -8.27
N THR A 16 -15.90 3.65 -8.86
CA THR A 16 -14.66 4.04 -8.18
C THR A 16 -14.87 5.32 -7.37
N PRO A 17 -14.10 5.52 -6.28
CA PRO A 17 -14.01 6.84 -5.67
C PRO A 17 -13.33 7.85 -6.62
N GLY A 18 -13.34 9.12 -6.23
CA GLY A 18 -12.60 10.19 -6.91
C GLY A 18 -11.11 10.09 -6.63
N TYR A 19 -10.37 9.49 -7.54
CA TYR A 19 -8.91 9.38 -7.47
C TYR A 19 -8.27 10.76 -7.72
N PRO A 20 -7.35 11.23 -6.85
CA PRO A 20 -6.66 12.50 -7.06
C PRO A 20 -5.90 12.50 -8.39
N LEU A 21 -6.01 13.57 -9.18
CA LEU A 21 -5.22 13.80 -10.39
C LEU A 21 -4.16 14.88 -10.19
N ALA A 22 -4.55 16.02 -9.63
CA ALA A 22 -3.69 17.19 -9.45
C ALA A 22 -4.22 18.10 -8.34
N ARG A 23 -3.37 18.99 -7.83
CA ARG A 23 -3.72 20.06 -6.88
C ARG A 23 -3.28 21.41 -7.45
N THR A 24 -3.88 22.50 -6.97
CA THR A 24 -3.46 23.87 -7.35
C THR A 24 -3.52 24.10 -8.87
N VAL A 25 -4.58 23.59 -9.50
CA VAL A 25 -4.83 23.78 -10.93
C VAL A 25 -5.72 25.00 -11.11
N GLU A 26 -5.39 25.86 -12.08
CA GLU A 26 -6.22 27.00 -12.45
C GLU A 26 -7.59 26.53 -12.94
N MET A 27 -8.66 27.00 -12.30
CA MET A 27 -10.03 26.54 -12.55
C MET A 27 -10.77 27.45 -13.53
N PRO A 28 -11.70 26.90 -14.33
CA PRO A 28 -12.52 27.74 -15.20
C PRO A 28 -13.40 28.68 -14.37
N GLY A 29 -13.71 29.86 -14.91
CA GLY A 29 -14.50 30.87 -14.18
C GLY A 29 -15.89 30.40 -13.71
N ALA A 30 -16.39 29.28 -14.23
CA ALA A 30 -17.65 28.66 -13.84
C ALA A 30 -17.64 28.01 -12.44
N VAL A 31 -16.47 27.62 -11.91
CA VAL A 31 -16.38 26.84 -10.65
C VAL A 31 -16.30 27.72 -9.39
N GLY A 32 -16.23 29.04 -9.54
CA GLY A 32 -16.33 29.99 -8.42
C GLY A 32 -15.09 30.14 -7.54
N TYR A 33 -14.02 29.40 -7.80
CA TYR A 33 -12.69 29.53 -7.17
C TYR A 33 -11.59 29.57 -8.23
N PRO A 34 -10.48 30.31 -8.02
CA PRO A 34 -9.43 30.48 -9.02
C PRO A 34 -8.50 29.27 -9.16
N THR A 35 -8.28 28.51 -8.07
CA THR A 35 -7.49 27.28 -8.09
C THR A 35 -8.16 26.17 -7.31
N GLY A 36 -7.92 24.93 -7.73
CA GLY A 36 -8.52 23.76 -7.12
C GLY A 36 -7.76 22.46 -7.34
N SER A 37 -8.27 21.42 -6.68
CA SER A 37 -7.80 20.05 -6.87
C SER A 37 -8.70 19.29 -7.84
N LEU A 38 -8.08 18.45 -8.68
CA LEU A 38 -8.74 17.60 -9.65
C LEU A 38 -8.78 16.16 -9.16
N SER A 39 -9.88 15.49 -9.45
CA SER A 39 -10.02 14.05 -9.25
C SER A 39 -10.78 13.41 -10.41
N ILE A 40 -10.51 12.13 -10.69
CA ILE A 40 -11.26 11.35 -11.67
C ILE A 40 -11.93 10.17 -10.98
N ARG A 41 -13.19 9.91 -11.33
CA ARG A 41 -13.90 8.69 -10.95
C ARG A 41 -14.48 8.01 -12.16
N PHE A 42 -14.63 6.71 -12.08
CA PHE A 42 -15.24 5.86 -13.08
C PHE A 42 -16.50 5.24 -12.51
N GLY A 43 -17.55 5.16 -13.32
CA GLY A 43 -18.81 4.58 -12.92
C GLY A 43 -19.52 3.88 -14.05
N ALA A 44 -20.51 3.06 -13.68
CA ALA A 44 -21.23 2.18 -14.61
C ALA A 44 -20.27 1.32 -15.46
N LEU A 45 -19.17 0.87 -14.83
CA LEU A 45 -18.15 0.06 -15.49
C LEU A 45 -18.69 -1.35 -15.76
N GLN A 46 -18.56 -1.78 -17.01
CA GLN A 46 -19.00 -3.09 -17.50
C GLN A 46 -17.89 -3.73 -18.32
N VAL A 47 -17.60 -4.99 -18.02
CA VAL A 47 -16.69 -5.84 -18.79
C VAL A 47 -17.51 -6.87 -19.54
N ARG A 48 -17.25 -7.02 -20.83
CA ARG A 48 -17.87 -8.05 -21.67
C ARG A 48 -16.83 -8.83 -22.45
N ALA A 49 -16.90 -10.15 -22.41
CA ALA A 49 -16.10 -10.99 -23.31
C ALA A 49 -16.56 -10.81 -24.77
N ASP A 50 -15.59 -10.57 -25.65
CA ASP A 50 -15.75 -10.47 -27.09
C ASP A 50 -15.02 -11.66 -27.74
N GLY A 51 -15.77 -12.75 -27.91
CA GLY A 51 -15.24 -14.05 -28.32
C GLY A 51 -15.52 -15.14 -27.28
N ALA A 52 -15.57 -16.39 -27.73
CA ALA A 52 -15.69 -17.54 -26.84
C ALA A 52 -14.33 -17.87 -26.20
N PRO A 53 -14.29 -18.35 -24.95
CA PRO A 53 -13.08 -18.91 -24.37
C PRO A 53 -12.50 -20.04 -25.22
N GLU A 54 -11.18 -20.05 -25.40
CA GLU A 54 -10.45 -21.02 -26.23
C GLU A 54 -9.35 -21.70 -25.42
N ALA A 55 -9.23 -23.02 -25.50
CA ALA A 55 -8.17 -23.75 -24.82
C ALA A 55 -6.79 -23.34 -25.33
N VAL A 56 -5.81 -23.19 -24.43
CA VAL A 56 -4.42 -22.94 -24.81
C VAL A 56 -3.72 -24.29 -24.98
N ALA A 57 -3.18 -24.55 -26.16
CA ALA A 57 -2.55 -25.83 -26.47
C ALA A 57 -1.30 -26.05 -25.59
N GLY A 58 -1.28 -27.17 -24.86
CA GLY A 58 -0.14 -27.57 -24.02
C GLY A 58 -0.10 -26.96 -22.61
N GLU A 59 -1.11 -26.17 -22.23
CA GLU A 59 -1.24 -25.59 -20.89
C GLU A 59 -2.53 -26.12 -20.21
N ASP A 60 -2.43 -27.25 -19.51
CA ASP A 60 -3.57 -27.87 -18.83
C ASP A 60 -4.22 -26.89 -17.83
N GLY A 61 -5.55 -26.81 -17.86
CA GLY A 61 -6.32 -25.89 -17.02
C GLY A 61 -6.24 -24.42 -17.43
N THR A 62 -5.53 -24.08 -18.52
CA THR A 62 -5.41 -22.71 -19.02
C THR A 62 -6.18 -22.52 -20.33
N TYR A 63 -6.94 -21.43 -20.39
CA TYR A 63 -7.64 -20.99 -21.59
C TYR A 63 -7.50 -19.48 -21.78
N ARG A 64 -7.75 -19.03 -23.00
CA ARG A 64 -7.73 -17.61 -23.38
C ARG A 64 -9.13 -17.11 -23.65
N ILE A 65 -9.43 -15.89 -23.22
CA ILE A 65 -10.56 -15.11 -23.67
C ILE A 65 -10.02 -14.14 -24.73
N PRO A 66 -10.47 -14.23 -26.00
CA PRO A 66 -9.87 -13.50 -27.11
C PRO A 66 -9.79 -11.99 -26.87
N ALA A 67 -10.89 -11.41 -26.37
CA ALA A 67 -10.88 -10.04 -25.88
C ALA A 67 -11.89 -9.82 -24.75
N LEU A 68 -11.55 -8.90 -23.84
CA LEU A 68 -12.48 -8.27 -22.91
C LEU A 68 -12.65 -6.80 -23.31
N VAL A 69 -13.90 -6.37 -23.45
CA VAL A 69 -14.25 -4.97 -23.71
C VAL A 69 -14.78 -4.36 -22.42
N LEU A 70 -14.04 -3.40 -21.88
CA LEU A 70 -14.46 -2.54 -20.79
C LEU A 70 -15.18 -1.32 -21.37
N THR A 71 -16.36 -0.99 -20.85
CA THR A 71 -17.09 0.24 -21.14
C THR A 71 -17.60 0.86 -19.86
N GLY A 72 -17.76 2.18 -19.82
CA GLY A 72 -18.33 2.87 -18.68
C GLY A 72 -18.35 4.38 -18.87
N ARG A 73 -18.43 5.09 -17.76
CA ARG A 73 -18.40 6.56 -17.72
C ARG A 73 -17.28 7.04 -16.84
N TYR A 74 -16.71 8.19 -17.19
CA TYR A 74 -15.83 8.93 -16.30
C TYR A 74 -16.51 10.22 -15.83
N ALA A 75 -16.08 10.73 -14.69
CA ALA A 75 -16.31 12.11 -14.28
C ALA A 75 -14.98 12.72 -13.84
N LEU A 76 -14.64 13.86 -14.43
CA LEU A 76 -13.54 14.72 -14.01
C LEU A 76 -14.13 15.77 -13.07
N ASP A 77 -13.82 15.61 -11.80
CA ASP A 77 -14.37 16.37 -10.71
C ASP A 77 -13.35 17.38 -10.19
N ALA A 78 -13.82 18.55 -9.78
CA ALA A 78 -13.04 19.61 -9.18
C ALA A 78 -13.53 19.97 -7.78
N ARG A 79 -12.60 20.49 -6.99
CA ARG A 79 -12.84 21.02 -5.65
C ARG A 79 -11.99 22.24 -5.43
N PRO A 80 -12.45 23.22 -4.63
CA PRO A 80 -11.56 24.27 -4.17
C PRO A 80 -10.35 23.64 -3.47
N ASP A 81 -9.18 24.23 -3.66
CA ASP A 81 -8.05 23.88 -2.81
C ASP A 81 -8.45 24.14 -1.36
N GLU A 82 -7.99 23.30 -0.43
CA GLU A 82 -8.16 23.59 0.99
C GLU A 82 -7.37 24.87 1.33
N ILE A 83 -8.03 26.02 1.28
CA ILE A 83 -7.54 27.26 1.88
C ILE A 83 -7.96 27.19 3.34
N ARG A 84 -7.00 26.89 4.23
CA ARG A 84 -7.25 27.00 5.67
C ARG A 84 -7.02 28.45 6.10
N ASP A 85 -8.12 29.13 6.41
CA ASP A 85 -8.13 30.53 6.89
C ASP A 85 -7.62 30.73 8.33
N LEU A 86 -7.06 29.69 8.97
CA LEU A 86 -6.56 29.75 10.35
C LEU A 86 -5.15 29.19 10.48
N ASP A 87 -4.28 30.07 10.95
CA ASP A 87 -2.92 29.79 11.38
C ASP A 87 -2.93 28.87 12.63
N THR A 88 -2.45 27.63 12.47
CA THR A 88 -2.25 26.69 13.57
C THR A 88 -0.98 26.96 14.38
N ALA A 89 -0.24 28.04 14.11
CA ALA A 89 0.91 28.51 14.89
C ALA A 89 0.54 29.35 16.13
N GLY A 90 -0.54 29.00 16.83
CA GLY A 90 -0.72 29.42 18.23
C GLY A 90 -1.45 30.74 18.50
N SER A 91 -2.27 31.28 17.58
CA SER A 91 -3.03 32.53 17.81
C SER A 91 -4.54 32.38 18.08
N LEU A 92 -5.07 31.15 18.17
CA LEU A 92 -6.39 30.78 18.74
C LEU A 92 -7.56 31.72 18.38
N ARG A 93 -8.08 31.65 17.14
CA ARG A 93 -9.46 32.08 16.83
C ARG A 93 -10.42 30.89 16.63
N PRO A 94 -11.71 31.04 16.96
CA PRO A 94 -12.54 29.90 17.35
C PRO A 94 -13.10 29.11 16.16
N LEU A 95 -12.96 27.79 16.23
CA LEU A 95 -13.75 26.81 15.49
C LEU A 95 -15.23 26.82 15.93
N SER A 96 -16.14 26.47 15.03
CA SER A 96 -17.60 26.46 15.23
C SER A 96 -18.06 25.46 16.30
N GLU A 97 -19.28 25.64 16.80
CA GLU A 97 -19.89 24.81 17.86
C GLU A 97 -19.99 23.32 17.50
N GLU A 98 -20.03 22.99 16.20
CA GLU A 98 -20.01 21.61 15.68
C GLU A 98 -18.66 20.91 15.91
N ALA A 99 -17.55 21.63 15.99
CA ALA A 99 -16.23 21.07 16.33
C ALA A 99 -16.07 20.76 17.83
N ARG A 100 -17.05 21.12 18.66
CA ARG A 100 -17.05 20.90 20.13
C ARG A 100 -18.00 19.80 20.58
N GLN A 101 -18.71 19.13 19.67
CA GLN A 101 -19.51 17.97 20.03
C GLN A 101 -18.75 16.67 19.79
N PRO A 102 -18.81 15.69 20.70
CA PRO A 102 -18.28 14.36 20.45
C PRO A 102 -19.14 13.68 19.39
N THR A 103 -18.72 13.75 18.13
CA THR A 103 -19.40 13.08 17.02
C THR A 103 -18.94 11.62 16.88
N LEU A 104 -19.68 10.76 17.58
CA LEU A 104 -20.11 9.41 17.15
C LEU A 104 -19.08 8.26 17.29
N PRO A 105 -19.51 7.00 17.09
CA PRO A 105 -19.83 6.04 18.14
C PRO A 105 -18.73 4.98 18.29
N ALA A 106 -18.77 4.20 19.37
CA ALA A 106 -17.89 3.05 19.62
C ALA A 106 -17.99 1.89 18.59
N ALA A 107 -18.57 2.12 17.40
CA ALA A 107 -18.92 1.11 16.40
C ALA A 107 -18.09 1.15 15.09
N SER A 108 -17.10 2.04 14.95
CA SER A 108 -16.18 2.04 13.79
C SER A 108 -14.92 1.18 13.99
N ARG A 109 -14.83 0.39 15.08
CA ARG A 109 -13.93 -0.77 15.14
C ARG A 109 -14.48 -1.88 14.26
N ALA A 110 -14.36 -1.74 12.94
CA ALA A 110 -14.47 -2.88 12.06
C ALA A 110 -13.41 -3.90 12.51
N ALA A 111 -13.87 -5.03 13.02
CA ALA A 111 -13.02 -6.11 13.46
C ALA A 111 -12.24 -6.64 12.25
N VAL A 112 -10.95 -6.31 12.20
CA VAL A 112 -9.96 -7.11 11.45
C VAL A 112 -9.83 -8.44 12.21
N PRO A 113 -9.70 -9.61 11.55
CA PRO A 113 -9.98 -10.94 12.15
C PRO A 113 -9.01 -11.43 13.23
N HIS A 114 -8.25 -10.56 13.89
CA HIS A 114 -7.37 -10.92 14.97
C HIS A 114 -7.59 -9.94 16.14
N ASP A 115 -8.29 -10.42 17.17
CA ASP A 115 -8.45 -9.69 18.42
C ASP A 115 -7.07 -9.28 18.95
N PRO A 116 -6.89 -8.03 19.42
CA PRO A 116 -5.66 -7.62 20.06
C PRO A 116 -5.37 -8.54 21.26
N PRO A 117 -4.09 -8.76 21.63
CA PRO A 117 -3.77 -9.55 22.81
C PRO A 117 -4.52 -9.00 24.03
N ASP A 118 -4.90 -9.90 24.94
CA ASP A 118 -5.57 -9.48 26.17
C ASP A 118 -4.65 -8.54 26.99
N PRO A 119 -5.23 -7.68 27.86
CA PRO A 119 -4.45 -6.71 28.63
C PRO A 119 -3.32 -7.32 29.47
N ASP A 120 -3.47 -8.54 29.99
CA ASP A 120 -2.45 -9.19 30.80
C ASP A 120 -1.26 -9.63 29.96
N THR A 121 -1.52 -10.14 28.75
CA THR A 121 -0.49 -10.47 27.75
C THR A 121 0.27 -9.22 27.32
N LEU A 122 -0.43 -8.11 27.03
CA LEU A 122 0.20 -6.84 26.69
C LEU A 122 1.10 -6.30 27.82
N ASN A 123 0.64 -6.39 29.07
CA ASN A 123 1.44 -5.98 30.23
C ASN A 123 2.73 -6.80 30.33
N LYS A 124 2.67 -8.13 30.16
CA LYS A 124 3.87 -8.99 30.19
C LYS A 124 4.87 -8.63 29.09
N TRP A 125 4.39 -8.36 27.88
CA TRP A 125 5.26 -7.97 26.77
C TRP A 125 5.92 -6.62 27.02
N ARG A 126 5.17 -5.66 27.57
CA ARG A 126 5.72 -4.36 27.97
C ARG A 126 6.79 -4.52 29.06
N ASP A 127 6.51 -5.28 30.11
CA ASP A 127 7.47 -5.52 31.20
C ASP A 127 8.76 -6.18 30.68
N ARG A 128 8.64 -7.10 29.71
CA ARG A 128 9.79 -7.71 29.03
C ARG A 128 10.58 -6.68 28.22
N ALA A 129 9.90 -5.83 27.44
CA ALA A 129 10.52 -4.75 26.67
C ALA A 129 11.22 -3.72 27.57
N ASP A 130 10.62 -3.36 28.71
CA ASP A 130 11.22 -2.47 29.71
C ASP A 130 12.48 -3.10 30.33
N ALA A 131 12.47 -4.41 30.60
CA ALA A 131 13.66 -5.11 31.07
C ALA A 131 14.79 -5.16 30.01
N HIS A 132 14.46 -5.26 28.72
CA HIS A 132 15.44 -5.09 27.63
C HIS A 132 16.00 -3.68 27.58
N ARG A 133 15.14 -2.67 27.73
CA ARG A 133 15.55 -1.26 27.80
C ARG A 133 16.52 -1.03 28.96
N ASP A 134 16.19 -1.52 30.16
CA ASP A 134 17.07 -1.42 31.34
C ASP A 134 18.41 -2.09 31.11
N LYS A 135 18.44 -3.22 30.38
CA LYS A 135 19.68 -3.90 30.02
C LYS A 135 20.52 -3.09 29.05
N LEU A 136 19.91 -2.50 28.02
CA LEU A 136 20.59 -1.65 27.04
C LEU A 136 21.12 -0.35 27.67
N MET A 137 20.44 0.19 28.67
CA MET A 137 20.91 1.38 29.42
C MET A 137 22.23 1.13 30.17
N GLN A 138 22.70 -0.11 30.31
CA GLN A 138 23.95 -0.45 31.02
C GLN A 138 25.21 -0.21 30.17
N SER A 139 25.09 0.09 28.87
CA SER A 139 26.22 0.41 27.99
C SER A 139 26.00 1.72 27.24
N GLU A 140 27.09 2.40 26.88
CA GLU A 140 27.04 3.65 26.13
C GLU A 140 26.35 3.47 24.77
N ASN A 141 26.74 2.45 24.02
CA ASN A 141 26.14 2.14 22.72
C ASN A 141 24.66 1.73 22.84
N GLY A 142 24.27 1.02 23.90
CA GLY A 142 22.86 0.69 24.15
C GLY A 142 22.03 1.93 24.48
N GLN A 143 22.56 2.89 25.25
CA GLN A 143 21.91 4.18 25.48
C GLN A 143 21.74 4.98 24.19
N GLN A 144 22.78 5.04 23.33
CA GLN A 144 22.70 5.73 22.04
C GLN A 144 21.66 5.09 21.11
N LEU A 145 21.62 3.76 21.05
CA LEU A 145 20.59 3.04 20.29
C LEU A 145 19.17 3.41 20.76
N LEU A 146 18.93 3.46 22.08
CA LEU A 146 17.63 3.84 22.64
C LEU A 146 17.24 5.30 22.32
N ILE A 147 18.21 6.23 22.38
CA ILE A 147 18.00 7.62 21.98
C ILE A 147 17.60 7.70 20.50
N LYS A 148 18.32 6.97 19.64
CA LYS A 148 18.05 6.93 18.20
C LYS A 148 16.70 6.32 17.87
N TYR A 149 16.36 5.21 18.51
CA TYR A 149 15.04 4.57 18.35
C TYR A 149 13.91 5.50 18.80
N GLY A 150 14.12 6.24 19.90
CA GLY A 150 13.14 7.18 20.43
C GLY A 150 13.01 8.51 19.68
N GLN A 151 13.97 8.85 18.81
CA GLN A 151 14.07 10.16 18.17
C GLN A 151 12.82 10.53 17.34
N HIS A 152 12.18 9.55 16.72
CA HIS A 152 11.05 9.74 15.81
C HIS A 152 9.73 9.15 16.32
N ASN A 153 9.64 8.85 17.63
CA ASN A 153 8.47 8.20 18.22
C ASN A 153 7.16 8.97 17.99
N GLU A 154 7.20 10.30 17.95
CA GLU A 154 6.01 11.11 17.66
C GLU A 154 5.51 10.87 16.23
N SER A 155 6.40 10.89 15.23
CA SER A 155 6.06 10.59 13.84
C SER A 155 5.56 9.15 13.66
N TYR A 156 6.18 8.18 14.34
CA TYR A 156 5.71 6.79 14.32
C TYR A 156 4.34 6.66 14.98
N TYR A 157 4.13 7.35 16.10
CA TYR A 157 2.84 7.38 16.78
C TYR A 157 1.75 7.98 15.87
N ASP A 158 2.01 9.11 15.22
CA ASP A 158 1.08 9.72 14.27
C ASP A 158 0.70 8.74 13.15
N ALA A 159 1.66 7.98 12.63
CA ALA A 159 1.41 7.00 11.56
C ALA A 159 0.50 5.83 12.02
N PHE A 160 0.64 5.35 13.26
CA PHE A 160 -0.16 4.22 13.79
C PHE A 160 -1.44 4.64 14.52
N ASN A 161 -1.53 5.90 14.95
CA ASN A 161 -2.67 6.45 15.69
C ASN A 161 -3.61 7.27 14.79
N ASP A 162 -3.46 7.17 13.47
CA ASP A 162 -4.46 7.65 12.53
C ASP A 162 -5.78 6.91 12.79
N PRO A 163 -6.82 7.61 13.30
CA PRO A 163 -8.09 6.99 13.68
C PRO A 163 -8.81 6.39 12.48
N ASP A 164 -8.53 6.92 11.29
CA ASP A 164 -9.13 6.44 10.06
C ASP A 164 -8.23 5.36 9.42
N ASP A 165 -6.91 5.36 9.65
CA ASP A 165 -5.90 4.55 8.94
C ASP A 165 -5.81 4.93 7.45
N THR A 166 -5.54 6.22 7.17
CA THR A 166 -5.59 6.89 5.85
C THR A 166 -4.75 6.20 4.80
N TYR A 167 -3.63 5.65 5.21
CA TYR A 167 -2.68 4.97 4.34
C TYR A 167 -2.76 3.44 4.44
N GLY A 168 -3.66 2.89 5.27
CA GLY A 168 -3.82 1.44 5.45
C GLY A 168 -2.67 0.77 6.20
N LEU A 169 -1.83 1.53 6.90
CA LEU A 169 -0.68 1.02 7.63
C LEU A 169 -1.12 0.07 8.74
N VAL A 170 -2.14 0.42 9.53
CA VAL A 170 -2.61 -0.41 10.65
C VAL A 170 -3.23 -1.71 10.12
N GLN A 171 -4.01 -1.63 9.05
CA GLN A 171 -4.56 -2.80 8.37
C GLN A 171 -3.44 -3.74 7.89
N LEU A 172 -2.44 -3.22 7.18
CA LEU A 172 -1.32 -4.00 6.65
C LEU A 172 -0.46 -4.59 7.77
N TRP A 173 -0.21 -3.83 8.83
CA TRP A 173 0.55 -4.27 10.00
C TRP A 173 -0.11 -5.46 10.71
N ARG A 174 -1.44 -5.53 10.68
CA ARG A 174 -2.24 -6.60 11.30
C ARG A 174 -2.58 -7.75 10.36
N THR A 175 -2.28 -7.62 9.07
CA THR A 175 -2.63 -8.61 8.06
C THR A 175 -2.03 -9.97 8.41
N ASP A 176 -2.86 -11.01 8.31
CA ASP A 176 -2.56 -12.42 8.60
C ASP A 176 -2.07 -12.71 10.04
N GLY A 177 -2.06 -11.73 10.94
CA GLY A 177 -1.64 -11.88 12.33
C GLY A 177 -0.14 -12.14 12.53
N VAL A 178 0.68 -12.05 11.48
CA VAL A 178 2.12 -12.38 11.50
C VAL A 178 2.87 -11.53 12.53
N THR A 179 2.61 -10.22 12.57
CA THR A 179 3.27 -9.32 13.55
C THR A 179 2.97 -9.71 14.99
N ARG A 180 1.76 -10.20 15.29
CA ARG A 180 1.39 -10.67 16.62
C ARG A 180 2.16 -11.93 16.98
N ARG A 181 2.17 -12.94 16.09
CA ARG A 181 2.89 -14.20 16.33
C ARG A 181 4.41 -13.99 16.40
N MET A 182 4.95 -13.05 15.63
CA MET A 182 6.35 -12.63 15.71
C MET A 182 6.66 -11.95 17.07
N SER A 183 5.73 -11.13 17.60
CA SER A 183 5.86 -10.52 18.93
C SER A 183 5.82 -11.58 20.04
N GLU A 184 4.90 -12.55 19.92
CA GLU A 184 4.82 -13.72 20.82
C GLU A 184 6.13 -14.52 20.80
N GLN A 185 6.65 -14.82 19.60
CA GLN A 185 7.91 -15.53 19.45
C GLN A 185 9.09 -14.76 20.05
N THR A 186 9.16 -13.45 19.82
CA THR A 186 10.22 -12.61 20.39
C THR A 186 10.16 -12.69 21.91
N TYR A 187 8.98 -12.47 22.50
CA TYR A 187 8.75 -12.55 23.93
C TYR A 187 9.16 -13.90 24.54
N THR A 188 8.84 -15.02 23.89
CA THR A 188 9.17 -16.37 24.40
C THR A 188 10.64 -16.73 24.21
N THR A 189 11.31 -16.15 23.21
CA THR A 189 12.70 -16.45 22.86
C THR A 189 13.70 -15.61 23.66
N THR A 190 13.33 -14.38 24.01
CA THR A 190 14.21 -13.44 24.74
C THR A 190 13.82 -13.33 26.20
N ASP A 191 14.78 -13.47 27.11
CA ASP A 191 14.63 -13.13 28.53
C ASP A 191 15.87 -12.38 29.05
N PRO A 192 15.77 -11.07 29.35
CA PRO A 192 16.89 -10.26 29.83
C PRO A 192 17.27 -10.57 31.29
N GLY A 193 16.40 -11.25 32.05
CA GLY A 193 16.63 -11.64 33.44
C GLY A 193 17.11 -13.09 33.60
N ALA A 194 16.94 -13.94 32.59
CA ALA A 194 17.43 -15.31 32.63
C ALA A 194 18.95 -15.40 32.46
N SER A 195 19.55 -16.40 33.12
CA SER A 195 20.94 -16.81 32.90
C SER A 195 21.21 -17.05 31.40
N LEU A 196 22.34 -16.56 30.89
CA LEU A 196 22.81 -16.60 29.49
C LEU A 196 23.03 -18.01 28.91
N ALA A 197 22.48 -19.07 29.51
CA ALA A 197 22.50 -20.41 28.95
C ALA A 197 21.78 -20.40 27.59
N ALA A 198 22.37 -21.07 26.59
CA ALA A 198 21.99 -21.12 25.18
C ALA A 198 20.51 -20.78 24.91
N GLN A 199 20.22 -19.49 24.74
CA GLN A 199 18.90 -19.03 24.31
C GLN A 199 18.76 -19.31 22.82
N PRO A 200 17.54 -19.62 22.32
CA PRO A 200 17.32 -19.78 20.90
C PRO A 200 17.68 -18.47 20.17
N ALA A 201 18.01 -18.59 18.88
CA ALA A 201 18.22 -17.40 18.07
C ALA A 201 16.92 -16.61 17.93
N VAL A 202 17.00 -15.29 18.09
CA VAL A 202 15.82 -14.40 18.15
C VAL A 202 15.20 -14.17 16.78
N ASN A 203 16.02 -14.21 15.74
CA ASN A 203 15.65 -13.94 14.35
C ASN A 203 15.49 -15.23 13.49
N ASP A 204 15.76 -16.41 14.06
CA ASP A 204 15.57 -17.70 13.39
C ASP A 204 14.15 -18.22 13.59
N TRP A 205 13.19 -17.52 12.98
CA TRP A 205 11.78 -17.88 13.06
C TRP A 205 11.12 -17.79 11.68
N THR A 206 10.24 -18.74 11.42
CA THR A 206 9.35 -18.75 10.27
C THR A 206 7.92 -18.94 10.76
N ASP A 207 7.03 -18.07 10.32
CA ASP A 207 5.63 -18.12 10.67
C ASP A 207 5.02 -19.47 10.26
N PRO A 208 4.39 -20.22 11.19
CA PRO A 208 3.90 -21.56 10.88
C PRO A 208 2.70 -21.55 9.92
N GLU A 209 1.96 -20.44 9.86
CA GLU A 209 0.75 -20.29 9.05
C GLU A 209 1.08 -19.78 7.64
N THR A 210 1.82 -18.68 7.54
CA THR A 210 2.10 -17.98 6.28
C THR A 210 3.46 -18.33 5.66
N ARG A 211 4.33 -19.04 6.40
CA ARG A 211 5.71 -19.36 6.00
C ARG A 211 6.60 -18.15 5.76
N VAL A 212 6.21 -16.96 6.23
CA VAL A 212 7.04 -15.75 6.18
C VAL A 212 8.13 -15.84 7.24
N THR A 213 9.38 -15.50 6.88
CA THR A 213 10.52 -15.46 7.81
C THR A 213 10.48 -14.19 8.68
N TYR A 214 11.12 -14.24 9.85
CA TYR A 214 11.25 -13.09 10.75
C TYR A 214 11.80 -11.85 10.03
N ASN A 215 12.95 -12.00 9.36
CA ASN A 215 13.57 -10.90 8.60
C ASN A 215 12.68 -10.46 7.43
N GLY A 216 12.13 -11.40 6.65
CA GLY A 216 11.27 -11.09 5.52
C GLY A 216 10.04 -10.26 5.93
N HIS A 217 9.47 -10.55 7.10
CA HIS A 217 8.40 -9.72 7.66
C HIS A 217 8.90 -8.36 8.15
N ALA A 218 10.02 -8.32 8.89
CA ALA A 218 10.59 -7.09 9.42
C ALA A 218 10.90 -6.07 8.32
N PHE A 219 11.56 -6.50 7.24
CA PHE A 219 11.85 -5.64 6.08
C PHE A 219 10.57 -5.15 5.38
N LYS A 220 9.54 -5.99 5.26
CA LYS A 220 8.24 -5.56 4.70
C LYS A 220 7.56 -4.49 5.55
N GLN A 221 7.54 -4.68 6.87
CA GLN A 221 6.92 -3.72 7.78
C GLN A 221 7.68 -2.40 7.83
N GLN A 222 9.00 -2.45 7.82
CA GLN A 222 9.87 -1.29 7.70
C GLN A 222 9.55 -0.49 6.41
N ASN A 223 9.51 -1.15 5.25
CA ASN A 223 9.15 -0.50 3.98
C ASN A 223 7.74 0.13 4.04
N SER A 224 6.81 -0.51 4.75
CA SER A 224 5.44 0.01 4.94
C SER A 224 5.43 1.29 5.78
N VAL A 225 6.20 1.33 6.87
CA VAL A 225 6.33 2.51 7.73
C VAL A 225 7.02 3.66 6.99
N ALA A 226 8.13 3.39 6.30
CA ALA A 226 8.83 4.41 5.50
C ALA A 226 7.93 5.00 4.40
N THR A 227 7.15 4.14 3.74
CA THR A 227 6.21 4.57 2.68
C THR A 227 5.04 5.39 3.27
N ALA A 228 4.47 4.96 4.39
CA ALA A 228 3.40 5.69 5.08
C ALA A 228 3.85 7.10 5.50
N LEU A 229 5.03 7.21 6.14
CA LEU A 229 5.62 8.48 6.55
C LEU A 229 5.94 9.38 5.35
N SER A 230 6.37 8.80 4.23
CA SER A 230 6.58 9.55 2.97
C SER A 230 5.28 10.16 2.44
N PHE A 231 4.17 9.41 2.48
CA PHE A 231 2.86 9.96 2.12
C PHE A 231 2.40 11.04 3.10
N MET A 232 2.60 10.84 4.41
CA MET A 232 2.28 11.86 5.42
C MET A 232 3.09 13.15 5.21
N ALA A 233 4.37 13.04 4.84
CA ALA A 233 5.22 14.17 4.49
C ALA A 233 4.75 14.89 3.21
N GLU A 234 4.27 14.16 2.20
CA GLU A 234 3.73 14.74 0.96
C GLU A 234 2.39 15.46 1.21
N ASP A 235 1.54 14.88 2.04
CA ASP A 235 0.18 15.40 2.26
C ASP A 235 0.10 16.51 3.29
N THR A 236 1.07 16.62 4.20
CA THR A 236 1.10 17.71 5.18
C THR A 236 1.56 19.02 4.53
N PRO A 237 0.78 20.10 4.64
CA PRO A 237 1.19 21.43 4.17
C PRO A 237 2.15 22.13 5.14
N ASP A 238 2.24 21.65 6.38
CA ASP A 238 3.14 22.16 7.42
C ASP A 238 4.59 21.71 7.12
N ALA A 239 5.48 22.68 6.89
CA ALA A 239 6.87 22.43 6.52
C ALA A 239 7.67 21.74 7.64
N ASP A 240 7.39 22.06 8.90
CA ASP A 240 8.07 21.46 10.04
C ASP A 240 7.62 20.01 10.21
N LYS A 241 6.31 19.75 10.12
CA LYS A 241 5.79 18.37 10.13
C LYS A 241 6.26 17.56 8.93
N LYS A 242 6.33 18.19 7.76
CA LYS A 242 6.87 17.54 6.55
C LYS A 242 8.29 17.09 6.79
N GLN A 243 9.13 17.95 7.37
CA GLN A 243 10.50 17.59 7.71
C GLN A 243 10.54 16.49 8.77
N GLN A 244 9.71 16.57 9.82
CA GLN A 244 9.63 15.54 10.86
C GLN A 244 9.24 14.15 10.32
N TYR A 245 8.27 14.08 9.40
CA TYR A 245 7.88 12.81 8.77
C TYR A 245 8.95 12.32 7.79
N THR A 246 9.59 13.23 7.05
CA THR A 246 10.72 12.92 6.15
C THR A 246 11.89 12.32 6.94
N ASP A 247 12.28 12.95 8.04
CA ASP A 247 13.36 12.49 8.90
C ASP A 247 13.03 11.15 9.56
N ALA A 248 11.77 10.94 9.98
CA ALA A 248 11.32 9.65 10.50
C ALA A 248 11.34 8.54 9.44
N ALA A 249 10.99 8.85 8.20
CA ALA A 249 11.05 7.90 7.10
C ALA A 249 12.50 7.50 6.79
N LYS A 250 13.43 8.47 6.77
CA LYS A 250 14.88 8.19 6.64
C LYS A 250 15.40 7.36 7.80
N GLY A 251 15.05 7.72 9.04
CA GLY A 251 15.44 6.95 10.23
C GLY A 251 14.98 5.50 10.18
N THR A 252 13.81 5.24 9.58
CA THR A 252 13.32 3.87 9.35
C THR A 252 14.21 3.09 8.36
N ILE A 253 14.77 3.75 7.34
CA ILE A 253 15.67 3.14 6.35
C ILE A 253 17.08 2.96 6.92
N ASP A 254 17.58 3.94 7.69
CA ASP A 254 18.89 3.91 8.35
C ASP A 254 19.06 2.66 9.22
N PHE A 255 18.01 2.27 9.96
CA PHE A 255 18.01 1.05 10.76
C PHE A 255 18.29 -0.22 9.94
N ALA A 256 17.78 -0.33 8.71
CA ALA A 256 18.08 -1.48 7.86
C ALA A 256 19.46 -1.44 7.24
N LYS A 257 19.99 -0.26 6.94
CA LYS A 257 21.37 -0.15 6.43
C LYS A 257 22.37 -0.70 7.46
N VAL A 258 22.13 -0.47 8.75
CA VAL A 258 22.92 -1.07 9.84
C VAL A 258 22.82 -2.60 9.81
N VAL A 259 21.62 -3.14 9.65
CA VAL A 259 21.39 -4.60 9.63
C VAL A 259 22.01 -5.25 8.40
N ASN A 260 22.03 -4.59 7.24
CA ASN A 260 22.64 -5.12 6.02
C ASN A 260 24.14 -5.43 6.19
N GLY A 261 24.83 -4.71 7.09
CA GLY A 261 26.22 -4.99 7.46
C GLY A 261 26.44 -6.29 8.27
N THR A 262 25.39 -7.05 8.57
CA THR A 262 25.43 -8.29 9.38
C THR A 262 25.18 -9.57 8.56
N ASP A 263 25.24 -9.48 7.22
CA ASP A 263 24.88 -10.54 6.26
C ASP A 263 23.42 -11.02 6.34
N ASN A 264 22.59 -10.32 7.12
CA ASN A 264 21.15 -10.54 7.19
C ASN A 264 20.46 -9.82 6.03
N THR A 265 19.59 -10.53 5.33
CA THR A 265 18.72 -9.98 4.28
C THR A 265 17.26 -10.36 4.55
N ASP A 266 16.34 -9.99 3.66
CA ASP A 266 14.95 -10.47 3.70
C ASP A 266 14.85 -12.00 3.49
N LYS A 267 15.83 -12.60 2.79
CA LYS A 267 15.89 -14.03 2.44
C LYS A 267 16.90 -14.84 3.24
N SER A 268 17.93 -14.20 3.80
CA SER A 268 19.00 -14.82 4.56
C SER A 268 19.01 -14.33 5.99
N THR A 269 19.28 -15.23 6.93
CA THR A 269 19.38 -14.90 8.34
C THR A 269 20.66 -15.49 8.89
N THR A 270 21.50 -14.64 9.48
CA THR A 270 22.58 -15.05 10.38
C THR A 270 21.96 -15.13 11.78
N PRO A 271 21.71 -16.34 12.32
CA PRO A 271 21.01 -16.49 13.59
C PRO A 271 21.81 -15.86 14.74
N MET A 272 21.15 -15.03 15.55
CA MET A 272 21.75 -14.39 16.72
C MET A 272 20.96 -14.74 17.97
N SER A 273 21.64 -15.22 19.01
CA SER A 273 21.02 -15.30 20.34
C SER A 273 20.87 -13.90 20.95
N GLN A 274 20.08 -13.77 22.01
CA GLN A 274 19.96 -12.50 22.75
C GLN A 274 21.32 -11.96 23.21
N SER A 275 22.23 -12.83 23.66
CA SER A 275 23.56 -12.43 24.09
C SER A 275 24.42 -11.92 22.95
N ASP A 276 24.27 -12.51 21.75
CA ASP A 276 24.97 -12.06 20.55
C ASP A 276 24.47 -10.68 20.13
N VAL A 277 23.16 -10.43 20.24
CA VAL A 277 22.56 -9.11 19.96
C VAL A 277 23.14 -8.04 20.91
N TYR A 278 23.17 -8.29 22.22
CA TYR A 278 23.78 -7.34 23.15
C TYR A 278 25.28 -7.13 22.91
N THR A 279 26.00 -8.20 22.56
CA THR A 279 27.42 -8.11 22.24
C THR A 279 27.63 -7.25 20.99
N ALA A 280 26.85 -7.48 19.94
CA ALA A 280 26.91 -6.71 18.70
C ALA A 280 26.62 -5.22 18.94
N ILE A 281 25.59 -4.89 19.74
CA ILE A 281 25.27 -3.51 20.13
C ILE A 281 26.44 -2.89 20.90
N ASN A 282 26.99 -3.60 21.89
CA ASN A 282 28.11 -3.10 22.68
C ASN A 282 29.37 -2.88 21.85
N SER A 283 29.61 -3.71 20.83
CA SER A 283 30.77 -3.59 19.94
C SER A 283 30.57 -2.63 18.77
N HIS A 284 29.37 -2.09 18.57
CA HIS A 284 29.10 -1.20 17.43
C HIS A 284 29.93 0.08 17.51
N SER A 285 30.37 0.60 16.36
CA SER A 285 31.11 1.87 16.26
C SER A 285 30.30 3.12 16.64
N GLY A 286 28.98 3.00 16.87
CA GLY A 286 28.06 4.12 17.06
C GLY A 286 27.73 4.94 15.80
N GLU A 287 28.41 4.73 14.67
CA GLU A 287 28.13 5.43 13.42
C GLU A 287 26.96 4.78 12.69
N LEU A 288 25.91 5.56 12.45
CA LEU A 288 24.76 5.13 11.65
C LEU A 288 24.95 5.58 10.19
N PRO A 289 24.75 4.68 9.22
CA PRO A 289 24.61 5.07 7.83
C PRO A 289 23.40 5.99 7.68
N ASN A 290 23.51 6.99 6.81
CA ASN A 290 22.44 7.94 6.53
C ASN A 290 21.79 7.62 5.19
N THR A 291 20.47 7.76 5.14
CA THR A 291 19.64 7.66 3.95
C THR A 291 19.56 9.04 3.29
N SER A 292 19.85 9.09 2.00
CA SER A 292 19.75 10.34 1.23
C SER A 292 18.29 10.69 0.91
N ASP A 293 18.04 11.96 0.56
CA ASP A 293 16.72 12.37 0.06
C ASP A 293 16.31 11.62 -1.21
N GLU A 294 17.28 11.31 -2.07
CA GLU A 294 17.05 10.59 -3.33
C GLU A 294 16.65 9.12 -3.08
N GLU A 295 17.31 8.46 -2.12
CA GLU A 295 16.97 7.08 -1.74
C GLU A 295 15.59 7.00 -1.06
N LEU A 296 15.21 8.01 -0.27
CA LEU A 296 13.86 8.10 0.26
C LEU A 296 12.84 8.36 -0.87
N ALA A 297 13.15 9.28 -1.79
CA ALA A 297 12.27 9.62 -2.91
C ALA A 297 11.95 8.40 -3.79
N ARG A 298 12.86 7.41 -3.87
CA ARG A 298 12.59 6.12 -4.53
C ARG A 298 11.36 5.40 -3.94
N HIS A 299 11.17 5.41 -2.63
CA HIS A 299 10.02 4.72 -2.01
C HIS A 299 8.70 5.33 -2.46
N LEU A 300 8.61 6.66 -2.43
CA LEU A 300 7.42 7.37 -2.90
C LEU A 300 7.23 7.19 -4.41
N ALA A 301 8.31 7.26 -5.19
CA ALA A 301 8.24 7.06 -6.64
C ALA A 301 7.77 5.63 -7.01
N LEU A 302 8.25 4.61 -6.30
CA LEU A 302 7.78 3.22 -6.43
C LEU A 302 6.31 3.10 -6.04
N ALA A 303 5.90 3.64 -4.89
CA ALA A 303 4.52 3.62 -4.43
C ALA A 303 3.56 4.31 -5.41
N ASN A 304 4.03 5.36 -6.10
CA ASN A 304 3.28 6.12 -7.10
C ASN A 304 3.33 5.50 -8.50
N GLY A 305 4.13 4.44 -8.71
CA GLY A 305 4.33 3.80 -10.01
C GLY A 305 5.10 4.66 -11.02
N THR A 306 5.88 5.62 -10.53
CA THR A 306 6.66 6.60 -11.33
C THR A 306 8.17 6.32 -11.33
N HIS A 307 8.62 5.33 -10.55
CA HIS A 307 10.00 4.90 -10.52
C HIS A 307 10.30 3.94 -11.68
N ASP A 308 11.12 4.39 -12.63
CA ASP A 308 11.43 3.68 -13.87
C ASP A 308 12.86 3.09 -13.94
N LEU A 309 13.68 3.22 -12.89
CA LEU A 309 15.04 2.66 -12.88
C LEU A 309 15.04 1.14 -12.65
N ALA A 310 15.84 0.44 -13.46
CA ALA A 310 16.15 -0.97 -13.22
C ALA A 310 17.02 -1.11 -11.95
N GLU A 311 16.97 -2.27 -11.30
CA GLU A 311 17.75 -2.55 -10.09
C GLU A 311 19.26 -2.36 -10.29
N GLU A 312 19.75 -2.74 -11.47
CA GLU A 312 21.15 -2.61 -11.89
C GLU A 312 21.62 -1.16 -12.13
N ASP A 313 20.70 -0.22 -12.26
CA ASP A 313 20.98 1.20 -12.46
C ASP A 313 20.90 2.01 -11.15
N GLU A 314 20.58 1.37 -10.02
CA GLU A 314 20.53 2.03 -8.72
C GLU A 314 21.94 2.31 -8.16
N PRO A 315 22.13 3.42 -7.43
CA PRO A 315 23.40 3.71 -6.77
C PRO A 315 23.84 2.58 -5.83
N GLU A 316 25.13 2.22 -5.88
CA GLU A 316 25.71 1.11 -5.10
C GLU A 316 25.62 1.30 -3.58
N ASP A 317 25.43 2.53 -3.09
CA ASP A 317 25.33 2.87 -1.67
C ASP A 317 23.89 2.80 -1.11
N TRP A 318 22.91 2.49 -1.95
CA TRP A 318 21.52 2.30 -1.54
C TRP A 318 21.28 0.88 -1.05
N ILE A 319 20.30 0.71 -0.15
CA ILE A 319 19.83 -0.65 0.14
C ILE A 319 19.17 -1.20 -1.14
N PRO A 320 19.63 -2.36 -1.65
CA PRO A 320 18.98 -2.98 -2.80
C PRO A 320 17.57 -3.43 -2.39
N LEU A 321 16.58 -3.06 -3.19
CA LEU A 321 15.20 -3.50 -2.99
C LEU A 321 14.91 -4.69 -3.90
N SER A 322 14.64 -5.85 -3.28
CA SER A 322 14.28 -7.07 -4.02
C SER A 322 13.00 -6.88 -4.85
N PRO A 323 12.79 -7.67 -5.92
CA PRO A 323 11.56 -7.60 -6.71
C PRO A 323 10.29 -7.72 -5.86
N GLU A 324 10.33 -8.54 -4.81
CA GLU A 324 9.22 -8.72 -3.86
C GLU A 324 8.99 -7.46 -3.00
N GLN A 325 10.06 -6.79 -2.55
CA GLN A 325 9.96 -5.53 -1.81
C GLN A 325 9.43 -4.39 -2.69
N ARG A 326 9.91 -4.28 -3.93
CA ARG A 326 9.40 -3.30 -4.91
C ARG A 326 7.91 -3.54 -5.20
N ALA A 327 7.49 -4.79 -5.33
CA ALA A 327 6.08 -5.15 -5.50
C ALA A 327 5.25 -4.79 -4.27
N HIS A 328 5.76 -5.05 -3.07
CA HIS A 328 5.11 -4.67 -1.80
C HIS A 328 4.91 -3.16 -1.67
N ILE A 329 5.93 -2.35 -1.97
CA ILE A 329 5.83 -0.87 -1.92
C ILE A 329 4.79 -0.36 -2.93
N ARG A 330 4.75 -0.92 -4.15
CA ARG A 330 3.72 -0.59 -5.15
C ARG A 330 2.31 -0.92 -4.65
N GLU A 331 2.13 -2.11 -4.08
CA GLU A 331 0.83 -2.53 -3.55
C GLU A 331 0.36 -1.68 -2.36
N PHE A 332 1.30 -1.31 -1.48
CA PHE A 332 1.06 -0.35 -0.41
C PHE A 332 0.55 0.98 -0.99
N GLY A 333 1.26 1.54 -1.98
CA GLY A 333 0.89 2.80 -2.63
C GLY A 333 -0.52 2.75 -3.23
N LYS A 334 -0.85 1.69 -3.97
CA LYS A 334 -2.21 1.47 -4.50
C LYS A 334 -3.27 1.47 -3.40
N THR A 335 -3.02 0.73 -2.32
CA THR A 335 -3.96 0.62 -1.19
C THR A 335 -4.15 1.97 -0.51
N ALA A 336 -3.07 2.69 -0.22
CA ALA A 336 -3.09 4.01 0.38
C ALA A 336 -3.88 5.01 -0.49
N TYR A 337 -3.61 5.04 -1.80
CA TYR A 337 -4.37 5.89 -2.73
C TYR A 337 -5.86 5.55 -2.78
N ARG A 338 -6.21 4.25 -2.79
CA ARG A 338 -7.60 3.80 -2.77
C ARG A 338 -8.32 4.25 -1.50
N LEU A 339 -7.72 4.04 -0.32
CA LEU A 339 -8.32 4.42 0.97
C LEU A 339 -8.49 5.94 1.08
N LYS A 340 -7.45 6.71 0.71
CA LYS A 340 -7.51 8.16 0.65
C LYS A 340 -8.60 8.67 -0.30
N ALA A 341 -8.74 8.06 -1.48
CA ALA A 341 -9.79 8.42 -2.43
C ALA A 341 -11.20 8.12 -1.88
N GLN A 342 -11.39 6.99 -1.19
CA GLN A 342 -12.68 6.61 -0.58
C GLN A 342 -13.13 7.56 0.54
N ARG A 343 -12.18 8.16 1.26
CA ARG A 343 -12.47 9.01 2.43
C ARG A 343 -12.55 10.49 2.12
N ARG A 344 -12.07 10.90 0.95
CA ARG A 344 -12.24 12.27 0.48
C ARG A 344 -13.75 12.59 0.44
N PRO A 345 -14.16 13.79 0.88
CA PRO A 345 -15.55 14.26 0.72
C PRO A 345 -16.05 14.06 -0.71
N ALA A 346 -17.34 14.09 -1.00
CA ALA A 346 -17.78 14.13 -2.40
C ALA A 346 -17.23 15.41 -3.09
N ALA A 347 -16.98 15.35 -4.40
CA ALA A 347 -16.60 16.55 -5.12
C ALA A 347 -17.76 17.55 -5.15
N THR A 348 -17.44 18.85 -5.13
CA THR A 348 -18.44 19.91 -5.19
C THR A 348 -18.91 20.15 -6.62
N ASP A 349 -18.01 19.98 -7.59
CA ASP A 349 -18.26 20.30 -8.98
C ASP A 349 -17.77 19.18 -9.91
N THR A 350 -18.60 18.77 -10.86
CA THR A 350 -18.18 17.90 -11.97
C THR A 350 -17.92 18.78 -13.20
N LEU A 351 -16.68 18.86 -13.64
CA LEU A 351 -16.28 19.68 -14.79
C LEU A 351 -16.61 19.02 -16.12
N HIS A 352 -16.31 17.73 -16.22
CA HIS A 352 -16.54 16.94 -17.42
C HIS A 352 -17.05 15.54 -17.06
N TRP A 353 -17.89 14.99 -17.92
CA TRP A 353 -18.29 13.59 -17.88
C TRP A 353 -18.37 13.09 -19.32
N GLY A 354 -18.11 11.81 -19.52
CA GLY A 354 -18.12 11.21 -20.85
C GLY A 354 -17.94 9.71 -20.80
N ALA A 355 -17.81 9.10 -21.97
CA ALA A 355 -17.55 7.67 -22.06
C ALA A 355 -16.08 7.33 -21.78
N CYS A 356 -15.87 6.18 -21.14
CA CYS A 356 -14.57 5.54 -21.09
C CYS A 356 -14.66 4.11 -21.62
N SER A 357 -13.61 3.64 -22.30
CA SER A 357 -13.54 2.27 -22.79
C SER A 357 -12.11 1.74 -22.82
N ALA A 358 -11.96 0.44 -22.74
CA ALA A 358 -10.70 -0.25 -22.98
C ALA A 358 -10.97 -1.59 -23.66
N ARG A 359 -10.04 -2.05 -24.49
CA ARG A 359 -10.05 -3.39 -25.08
C ARG A 359 -8.80 -4.12 -24.62
N LEU A 360 -8.98 -5.27 -23.98
CA LEU A 360 -7.92 -6.12 -23.46
C LEU A 360 -7.91 -7.38 -24.30
N GLU A 361 -6.84 -7.63 -25.04
CA GLU A 361 -6.70 -8.80 -25.92
C GLU A 361 -5.87 -9.89 -25.24
N ASP A 362 -6.15 -11.15 -25.58
CA ASP A 362 -5.43 -12.33 -25.06
C ASP A 362 -5.42 -12.43 -23.53
N VAL A 363 -6.61 -12.36 -22.92
CA VAL A 363 -6.76 -12.55 -21.47
C VAL A 363 -6.60 -14.03 -21.14
N ARG A 364 -5.64 -14.37 -20.29
CA ARG A 364 -5.37 -15.76 -19.91
C ARG A 364 -5.98 -16.07 -18.55
N VAL A 365 -6.63 -17.22 -18.46
CA VAL A 365 -7.19 -17.73 -17.22
C VAL A 365 -6.65 -19.13 -16.98
N THR A 366 -6.05 -19.35 -15.81
CA THR A 366 -5.57 -20.65 -15.35
C THR A 366 -6.39 -21.08 -14.15
N VAL A 367 -7.12 -22.19 -14.27
CA VAL A 367 -7.94 -22.75 -13.19
C VAL A 367 -7.13 -23.79 -12.42
N ASP A 368 -7.07 -23.63 -11.11
CA ASP A 368 -6.53 -24.62 -10.18
C ASP A 368 -7.68 -25.42 -9.56
N PRO A 369 -7.97 -26.63 -10.06
CA PRO A 369 -9.06 -27.45 -9.54
C PRO A 369 -8.79 -28.01 -8.14
N VAL A 370 -7.53 -28.05 -7.70
CA VAL A 370 -7.16 -28.57 -6.37
C VAL A 370 -7.45 -27.51 -5.31
N ARG A 371 -7.19 -26.24 -5.62
CA ARG A 371 -7.46 -25.11 -4.72
C ARG A 371 -8.88 -24.54 -4.88
N GLY A 372 -9.59 -24.92 -5.95
CA GLY A 372 -10.87 -24.32 -6.30
C GLY A 372 -10.73 -22.83 -6.63
N ASP A 373 -9.63 -22.47 -7.29
CA ASP A 373 -9.25 -21.08 -7.55
C ASP A 373 -8.94 -20.86 -9.05
N ALA A 374 -8.87 -19.60 -9.48
CA ALA A 374 -8.48 -19.23 -10.82
C ALA A 374 -7.54 -18.02 -10.79
N ALA A 375 -6.44 -18.10 -11.52
CA ALA A 375 -5.56 -16.97 -11.78
C ALA A 375 -5.93 -16.33 -13.12
N VAL A 376 -6.12 -15.00 -13.13
CA VAL A 376 -6.43 -14.23 -14.33
C VAL A 376 -5.26 -13.31 -14.64
N VAL A 377 -4.67 -13.48 -15.82
CA VAL A 377 -3.57 -12.65 -16.32
C VAL A 377 -4.13 -11.74 -17.42
N LEU A 378 -4.08 -10.43 -17.15
CA LEU A 378 -4.55 -9.39 -18.07
C LEU A 378 -3.36 -8.65 -18.72
N PRO A 379 -3.48 -8.22 -19.99
CA PRO A 379 -2.54 -7.27 -20.58
C PRO A 379 -2.64 -5.89 -19.89
N SER A 380 -1.76 -4.96 -20.27
CA SER A 380 -1.84 -3.57 -19.82
C SER A 380 -3.16 -2.91 -20.25
N VAL A 381 -3.82 -2.21 -19.33
CA VAL A 381 -5.08 -1.51 -19.61
C VAL A 381 -4.80 -0.16 -20.26
N ALA A 382 -5.02 -0.07 -21.57
CA ALA A 382 -5.02 1.19 -22.30
C ALA A 382 -6.42 1.81 -22.28
N LEU A 383 -6.69 2.66 -21.27
CA LEU A 383 -7.99 3.32 -21.12
C LEU A 383 -8.14 4.48 -22.12
N SER A 384 -9.16 4.41 -22.95
CA SER A 384 -9.60 5.49 -23.83
C SER A 384 -10.67 6.33 -23.12
N ILE A 385 -10.44 7.64 -23.04
CA ILE A 385 -11.35 8.63 -22.45
C ILE A 385 -11.80 9.57 -23.56
N GLU A 386 -13.11 9.83 -23.63
CA GLU A 386 -13.69 10.88 -24.47
C GLU A 386 -13.32 12.25 -23.89
N ASP A 387 -12.12 12.74 -24.22
CA ASP A 387 -11.51 13.96 -23.65
C ASP A 387 -11.58 15.17 -24.60
N GLU A 388 -12.30 15.08 -25.72
CA GLU A 388 -12.38 16.13 -26.75
C GLU A 388 -12.98 17.43 -26.19
N GLY A 389 -13.83 17.31 -25.16
CA GLY A 389 -14.44 18.43 -24.45
C GLY A 389 -13.54 19.09 -23.41
N TRP A 390 -12.37 18.53 -23.07
CA TRP A 390 -11.51 19.07 -22.02
C TRP A 390 -10.74 20.29 -22.54
N GLN A 391 -11.12 21.49 -22.09
CA GLN A 391 -10.57 22.76 -22.56
C GLN A 391 -9.82 23.50 -21.44
N GLY A 392 -8.86 24.34 -21.82
CA GLY A 392 -8.10 25.19 -20.90
C GLY A 392 -7.10 24.44 -20.01
N PRO A 393 -6.49 25.13 -19.03
CA PRO A 393 -5.43 24.59 -18.17
C PRO A 393 -5.84 23.31 -17.42
N VAL A 394 -7.09 23.25 -16.94
CA VAL A 394 -7.63 22.04 -16.29
C VAL A 394 -7.58 20.82 -17.21
N GLY A 395 -8.04 20.98 -18.45
CA GLY A 395 -8.10 19.88 -19.41
C GLY A 395 -6.71 19.37 -19.79
N GLU A 396 -5.73 20.27 -19.94
CA GLU A 396 -4.34 19.90 -20.24
C GLU A 396 -3.70 19.14 -19.08
N VAL A 397 -3.82 19.65 -17.84
CA VAL A 397 -3.28 18.98 -16.65
C VAL A 397 -3.95 17.62 -16.44
N ALA A 398 -5.27 17.52 -16.62
CA ALA A 398 -5.98 16.25 -16.50
C ALA A 398 -5.49 15.22 -17.53
N ARG A 399 -5.27 15.61 -18.80
CA ARG A 399 -4.73 14.71 -19.84
C ARG A 399 -3.33 14.23 -19.51
N GLU A 400 -2.45 15.16 -19.12
CA GLU A 400 -1.07 14.83 -18.74
C GLU A 400 -1.08 13.83 -17.58
N ARG A 401 -1.80 14.16 -16.50
CA ARG A 401 -1.82 13.34 -15.29
C ARG A 401 -2.43 11.97 -15.53
N LEU A 402 -3.55 11.89 -16.27
CA LEU A 402 -4.18 10.61 -16.57
C LEU A 402 -3.29 9.69 -17.41
N ARG A 403 -2.52 10.23 -18.37
CA ARG A 403 -1.54 9.45 -19.14
C ARG A 403 -0.42 8.89 -18.27
N THR A 404 -0.02 9.63 -17.24
CA THR A 404 1.05 9.22 -16.31
C THR A 404 0.57 8.35 -15.16
N MET A 405 -0.74 8.23 -14.93
CA MET A 405 -1.30 7.51 -13.77
C MET A 405 -1.43 6.01 -14.00
N ARG A 406 -0.27 5.33 -13.99
CA ARG A 406 -0.21 3.86 -14.01
C ARG A 406 -1.02 3.22 -12.87
N PHE A 407 -1.07 3.84 -11.69
CA PHE A 407 -1.80 3.27 -10.54
C PHE A 407 -3.31 3.09 -10.81
N VAL A 408 -3.96 4.05 -11.48
CA VAL A 408 -5.41 3.97 -11.79
C VAL A 408 -5.67 2.82 -12.76
N GLN A 409 -4.79 2.68 -13.75
CA GLN A 409 -4.85 1.58 -14.73
C GLN A 409 -4.63 0.22 -14.04
N GLU A 410 -3.71 0.15 -13.09
CA GLU A 410 -3.46 -1.06 -12.30
C GLU A 410 -4.65 -1.40 -11.37
N LEU A 411 -5.22 -0.42 -10.67
CA LEU A 411 -6.42 -0.63 -9.85
C LEU A 411 -7.61 -1.12 -10.69
N LEU A 412 -7.81 -0.55 -11.88
CA LEU A 412 -8.82 -1.02 -12.83
C LEU A 412 -8.49 -2.43 -13.31
N ARG A 413 -7.23 -2.73 -13.61
CA ARG A 413 -6.78 -4.07 -14.01
C ARG A 413 -7.09 -5.10 -12.93
N ASP A 414 -6.75 -4.80 -11.68
CA ASP A 414 -6.96 -5.69 -10.55
C ASP A 414 -8.46 -5.92 -10.29
N ALA A 415 -9.28 -4.88 -10.41
CA ALA A 415 -10.74 -4.99 -10.34
C ALA A 415 -11.34 -5.84 -11.47
N ILE A 416 -10.85 -5.69 -12.71
CA ILE A 416 -11.26 -6.52 -13.86
C ILE A 416 -10.85 -7.97 -13.62
N ALA A 417 -9.61 -8.22 -13.18
CA ALA A 417 -9.08 -9.55 -12.95
C ALA A 417 -9.89 -10.30 -11.90
N GLU A 418 -10.19 -9.65 -10.77
CA GLU A 418 -11.01 -10.23 -9.70
C GLU A 418 -12.46 -10.48 -10.15
N THR A 419 -13.04 -9.56 -10.91
CA THR A 419 -14.40 -9.71 -11.45
C THR A 419 -14.48 -10.89 -12.43
N VAL A 420 -13.48 -11.03 -13.31
CA VAL A 420 -13.37 -12.17 -14.24
C VAL A 420 -13.13 -13.46 -13.46
N ARG A 421 -12.21 -13.47 -12.49
CA ARG A 421 -11.95 -14.63 -11.62
C ARG A 421 -13.23 -15.12 -10.95
N HIS A 422 -14.02 -14.21 -10.38
CA HIS A 422 -15.31 -14.56 -9.80
C HIS A 422 -16.29 -15.15 -10.83
N ALA A 423 -16.36 -14.55 -12.03
CA ALA A 423 -17.21 -15.04 -13.12
C ALA A 423 -16.81 -16.46 -13.60
N VAL A 424 -15.51 -16.74 -13.63
CA VAL A 424 -14.94 -18.06 -13.96
C VAL A 424 -15.36 -19.09 -12.92
N LEU A 425 -15.16 -18.77 -11.63
CA LEU A 425 -15.47 -19.68 -10.52
C LEU A 425 -16.97 -19.94 -10.36
N THR A 426 -17.82 -19.00 -10.79
CA THR A 426 -19.28 -19.13 -10.75
C THR A 426 -19.88 -19.67 -12.05
N GLY A 427 -19.05 -19.96 -13.06
CA GLY A 427 -19.49 -20.57 -14.31
C GLY A 427 -20.30 -19.65 -15.22
N ILE A 428 -20.07 -18.32 -15.16
CA ILE A 428 -20.78 -17.37 -16.02
C ILE A 428 -20.43 -17.60 -17.49
N THR A 429 -21.46 -17.67 -18.33
CA THR A 429 -21.32 -17.89 -19.78
C THR A 429 -20.47 -16.81 -20.43
N GLY A 430 -19.48 -17.25 -21.23
CA GLY A 430 -18.51 -16.37 -21.89
C GLY A 430 -17.19 -16.18 -21.12
N TYR A 431 -17.13 -16.61 -19.86
CA TYR A 431 -15.92 -16.56 -19.04
C TYR A 431 -15.49 -17.93 -18.55
N ALA A 432 -16.42 -18.85 -18.33
CA ALA A 432 -16.13 -20.22 -17.90
C ALA A 432 -15.20 -20.97 -18.88
N PRO A 433 -14.48 -22.01 -18.41
CA PRO A 433 -13.65 -22.84 -19.28
C PRO A 433 -14.43 -23.38 -20.48
N PRO A 434 -13.80 -23.54 -21.67
CA PRO A 434 -14.46 -24.15 -22.80
C PRO A 434 -14.98 -25.54 -22.41
N GLN A 435 -16.24 -25.83 -22.74
CA GLN A 435 -16.77 -27.18 -22.56
C GLN A 435 -16.04 -28.10 -23.53
N ASP A 436 -15.19 -28.98 -23.02
CA ASP A 436 -14.66 -30.08 -23.81
C ASP A 436 -15.85 -30.87 -24.36
N GLY A 437 -15.98 -30.91 -25.68
CA GLY A 437 -17.05 -31.63 -26.39
C GLY A 437 -16.99 -33.15 -26.25
N ARG A 438 -16.60 -33.68 -25.08
CA ARG A 438 -16.71 -35.08 -24.70
C ARG A 438 -17.98 -35.27 -23.88
N SER A 439 -19.10 -35.31 -24.58
CA SER A 439 -20.34 -35.95 -24.11
C SER A 439 -20.26 -37.46 -24.29
#